data_AF-A0A9P7Z9L8-F1
#
_entry.id   AF-A0A9P7Z9L8-F1
#
_cell.length_a   1.000
_cell.length_b   1.000
_cell.length_c   1.000
_cell.angle_alpha   90.00
_cell.angle_beta   90.00
_cell.angle_gamma   90.00
#
_symmetry.space_group_name_H-M   'P 1'
#
loop_
_entity.id
_entity.type
_entity.pdbx_description
1 polymer ?
#
loop_
_entity_poly.entity_id
_entity_poly.type
_entity_poly.pdbx_seq_one_letter_code
_entity_poly.pdbx_strand_id
1 'polypeptide(L)'
;MQYLPSTLLLALLFIFSSVLANPTRPAKVPFTEPIHKRDATISCAEYASIANLSSISANSTIRAAYLQASPLGTDPTRAPLDQAELKEPSLIFDAELNTRCGNLTTIALAAVNTNFSMGVVGPFQVNAAGRAVGSVSLAALVSVILVAGLLL
;
A
#
# COMPACT_ATOMS: atom_id res chain seq x y z
N MET A 1 -48.79 -26.34 9.23
CA MET A 1 -47.37 -26.57 9.59
C MET A 1 -46.49 -26.22 8.38
N GLN A 2 -45.98 -24.99 8.27
CA GLN A 2 -45.18 -24.54 7.10
C GLN A 2 -44.37 -23.27 7.45
N TYR A 3 -43.41 -23.35 8.39
CA TYR A 3 -42.46 -22.25 8.67
C TYR A 3 -41.02 -22.72 8.91
N LEU A 4 -40.70 -23.99 8.64
CA LEU A 4 -39.38 -24.56 8.92
C LEU A 4 -38.18 -24.05 8.07
N PRO A 5 -38.30 -23.56 6.81
CA PRO A 5 -37.11 -23.25 6.02
C PRO A 5 -36.50 -21.87 6.32
N SER A 6 -37.28 -20.93 6.87
CA SER A 6 -36.83 -19.54 7.07
C SER A 6 -35.96 -19.38 8.32
N THR A 7 -36.27 -20.10 9.41
CA THR A 7 -35.49 -20.05 10.65
C THR A 7 -34.11 -20.69 10.53
N LEU A 8 -33.96 -21.70 9.65
CA LEU A 8 -32.68 -22.35 9.37
C LEU A 8 -31.70 -21.41 8.64
N LEU A 9 -32.22 -20.59 7.72
CA LEU A 9 -31.43 -19.62 6.95
C LEU A 9 -30.90 -18.48 7.84
N LEU A 10 -31.73 -17.97 8.76
CA LEU A 10 -31.30 -16.95 9.74
C LEU A 10 -30.27 -17.51 10.73
N ALA A 11 -30.38 -18.79 11.11
CA ALA A 11 -29.40 -19.42 11.99
C ALA A 11 -28.03 -19.57 11.30
N LEU A 12 -27.99 -19.90 10.01
CA LEU A 12 -26.76 -20.03 9.23
C LEU A 12 -26.00 -18.71 9.06
N LEU A 13 -26.70 -17.57 8.93
CA LEU A 13 -26.08 -16.25 8.82
C LEU A 13 -25.49 -15.73 10.14
N PHE A 14 -26.01 -16.19 11.29
CA PHE A 14 -25.51 -15.76 12.60
C PHE A 14 -24.15 -16.41 12.96
N ILE A 15 -23.90 -17.64 12.49
CA ILE A 15 -22.68 -18.40 12.83
C ILE A 15 -21.44 -17.80 12.14
N PHE A 16 -21.60 -17.13 10.99
CA PHE A 16 -20.49 -16.51 10.26
C PHE A 16 -19.95 -15.22 10.91
N SER A 17 -20.68 -14.63 11.87
CA SER A 17 -20.29 -13.34 12.49
C SER A 17 -19.37 -13.48 13.71
N SER A 18 -18.96 -14.70 14.10
CA SER A 18 -18.29 -14.95 15.37
C SER A 18 -16.91 -15.61 15.25
N VAL A 19 -16.09 -15.25 14.26
CA VAL A 19 -14.68 -15.64 14.23
C VAL A 19 -13.83 -14.49 13.68
N LEU A 20 -13.40 -13.57 14.56
CA LEU A 20 -12.07 -12.95 14.56
C LEU A 20 -11.97 -11.96 15.75
N ALA A 21 -11.60 -12.44 16.92
CA ALA A 21 -11.12 -11.58 18.00
C ALA A 21 -10.00 -12.31 18.75
N ASN A 22 -8.79 -12.28 18.19
CA ASN A 22 -7.57 -12.66 18.89
C ASN A 22 -6.75 -11.40 19.12
N PRO A 23 -6.91 -10.67 20.26
CA PRO A 23 -6.06 -9.54 20.57
C PRO A 23 -4.72 -10.04 21.10
N THR A 24 -3.79 -10.38 20.21
CA THR A 24 -2.37 -10.47 20.59
C THR A 24 -1.90 -9.06 20.90
N ARG A 25 -1.76 -8.74 22.20
CA ARG A 25 -1.14 -7.49 22.66
C ARG A 25 0.27 -7.41 22.07
N PRO A 26 0.63 -6.37 21.30
CA PRO A 26 2.02 -6.13 20.99
C PRO A 26 2.72 -5.73 22.30
N ALA A 27 3.75 -6.50 22.69
CA ALA A 27 4.67 -6.08 23.73
C ALA A 27 5.28 -4.75 23.29
N LYS A 28 5.05 -3.68 24.07
CA LYS A 28 5.76 -2.41 23.91
C LYS A 28 7.23 -2.66 24.27
N VAL A 29 8.06 -2.88 23.27
CA VAL A 29 9.51 -2.81 23.41
C VAL A 29 9.86 -1.31 23.38
N PRO A 30 10.41 -0.72 24.45
CA PRO A 30 10.90 0.64 24.39
C PRO A 30 12.16 0.63 23.53
N PHE A 31 12.01 0.95 22.25
CA PHE A 31 13.13 1.24 21.37
C PHE A 31 13.50 2.71 21.58
N THR A 32 14.41 2.96 22.52
CA THR A 32 15.09 4.25 22.61
C THR A 32 16.36 4.15 21.77
N GLU A 33 16.23 4.44 20.48
CA GLU A 33 17.42 4.71 19.66
C GLU A 33 17.97 6.07 20.08
N PRO A 34 19.28 6.20 20.36
CA PRO A 34 19.88 7.52 20.53
C PRO A 34 19.69 8.31 19.24
N ILE A 35 18.99 9.45 19.34
CA ILE A 35 18.96 10.47 18.27
C ILE A 35 20.39 11.01 18.15
N HIS A 36 21.22 10.34 17.35
CA HIS A 36 22.40 10.96 16.79
C HIS A 36 21.88 12.08 15.89
N LYS A 37 22.08 13.33 16.31
CA LYS A 37 22.05 14.48 15.39
C LYS A 37 23.14 14.25 14.35
N ARG A 38 22.78 13.53 13.29
CA ARG A 38 23.60 13.33 12.10
C ARG A 38 23.66 14.70 11.43
N ASP A 39 24.87 15.24 11.24
CA ASP A 39 25.06 16.34 10.29
C ASP A 39 24.31 15.97 9.01
N ALA A 40 23.49 16.89 8.51
CA ALA A 40 22.40 16.61 7.56
C ALA A 40 22.90 16.35 6.12
N THR A 41 24.01 15.64 5.95
CA THR A 41 24.47 15.14 4.66
C THR A 41 23.73 13.84 4.36
N ILE A 42 22.89 13.87 3.33
CA ILE A 42 22.20 12.66 2.83
C ILE A 42 23.23 11.62 2.40
N SER A 43 23.06 10.40 2.92
CA SER A 43 23.87 9.25 2.52
C SER A 43 23.41 8.70 1.16
N CYS A 44 24.28 7.99 0.43
CA CYS A 44 23.88 7.35 -0.82
C CYS A 44 22.76 6.30 -0.63
N ALA A 45 22.71 5.63 0.54
CA ALA A 45 21.64 4.69 0.85
C ALA A 45 20.29 5.41 1.07
N GLU A 46 20.32 6.56 1.74
CA GLU A 46 19.12 7.41 1.91
C GLU A 46 18.67 7.97 0.56
N TYR A 47 19.59 8.45 -0.27
CA TYR A 47 19.27 8.89 -1.63
C TYR A 47 18.67 7.75 -2.47
N ALA A 48 19.25 6.54 -2.42
CA ALA A 48 18.71 5.38 -3.12
C ALA A 48 17.28 5.05 -2.68
N SER A 49 16.99 5.12 -1.38
CA SER A 49 15.65 4.89 -0.86
C SER A 49 14.66 5.95 -1.34
N ILE A 50 15.05 7.22 -1.29
CA ILE A 50 14.21 8.34 -1.74
C ILE A 50 13.93 8.19 -3.24
N ALA A 51 14.97 8.00 -4.04
CA ALA A 51 14.87 7.83 -5.50
C ALA A 51 13.96 6.65 -5.90
N ASN A 52 14.04 5.52 -5.18
CA ASN A 52 13.19 4.36 -5.46
C ASN A 52 11.72 4.64 -5.10
N LEU A 53 11.46 5.18 -3.91
CA LEU A 53 10.10 5.49 -3.46
C LEU A 53 9.44 6.59 -4.31
N SER A 54 10.20 7.62 -4.70
CA SER A 54 9.71 8.67 -5.58
C SER A 54 9.47 8.16 -7.00
N SER A 55 10.33 7.28 -7.52
CA SER A 55 10.11 6.63 -8.82
C SER A 55 8.86 5.74 -8.82
N ILE A 56 8.57 5.05 -7.70
CA ILE A 56 7.31 4.32 -7.51
C ILE A 56 6.12 5.30 -7.47
N SER A 57 6.25 6.44 -6.78
CA SER A 57 5.17 7.40 -6.61
C SER A 57 4.83 8.15 -7.90
N ALA A 58 5.82 8.43 -8.75
CA ALA A 58 5.70 9.16 -10.00
C ALA A 58 4.82 8.47 -11.07
N ASN A 59 4.60 7.15 -10.95
CA ASN A 59 3.70 6.40 -11.82
C ASN A 59 2.47 5.92 -11.03
N SER A 60 1.29 6.43 -11.37
CA SER A 60 0.04 6.13 -10.67
C SER A 60 -0.31 4.63 -10.64
N THR A 61 0.03 3.87 -11.67
CA THR A 61 -0.23 2.43 -11.76
C THR A 61 0.69 1.66 -10.81
N ILE A 62 1.97 1.99 -10.82
CA ILE A 62 2.98 1.36 -9.95
C ILE A 62 2.73 1.73 -8.49
N ARG A 63 2.40 3.00 -8.23
CA ARG A 63 1.97 3.48 -6.92
C ARG A 63 0.74 2.73 -6.41
N ALA A 64 -0.29 2.55 -7.24
CA ALA A 64 -1.47 1.79 -6.85
C ALA A 64 -1.12 0.33 -6.53
N ALA A 65 -0.28 -0.32 -7.34
CA ALA A 65 0.18 -1.67 -7.10
C ALA A 65 0.96 -1.79 -5.79
N TYR A 66 1.85 -0.83 -5.48
CA TYR A 66 2.59 -0.76 -4.22
C TYR A 66 1.66 -0.65 -3.01
N LEU A 67 0.66 0.25 -3.08
CA LEU A 67 -0.32 0.44 -2.02
C LEU A 67 -1.19 -0.81 -1.80
N GLN A 68 -1.61 -1.47 -2.88
CA GLN A 68 -2.43 -2.69 -2.82
C GLN A 68 -1.65 -3.91 -2.30
N ALA A 69 -0.35 -3.97 -2.58
CA ALA A 69 0.48 -5.10 -2.16
C ALA A 69 0.90 -5.03 -0.68
N SER A 70 0.86 -3.84 -0.08
CA SER A 70 1.34 -3.64 1.29
C SER A 70 0.43 -4.29 2.34
N PRO A 71 1.01 -5.02 3.31
CA PRO A 71 0.25 -5.61 4.42
C PRO A 71 -0.15 -4.59 5.50
N LEU A 72 0.41 -3.37 5.46
CA LEU A 72 0.21 -2.36 6.51
C LEU A 72 -1.05 -1.51 6.30
N GLY A 73 -1.75 -1.67 5.16
CA GLY A 73 -2.87 -0.82 4.76
C GLY A 73 -2.40 0.47 4.06
N THR A 74 -3.36 1.24 3.54
CA THR A 74 -3.07 2.36 2.61
C THR A 74 -2.26 3.48 3.25
N ASP A 75 -2.68 4.00 4.40
CA ASP A 75 -2.08 5.21 5.00
C ASP A 75 -0.61 5.06 5.42
N PRO A 76 -0.20 4.03 6.19
CA PRO A 76 1.21 3.86 6.56
C PRO A 76 2.10 3.53 5.36
N THR A 77 1.53 2.97 4.30
CA THR A 77 2.25 2.66 3.05
C THR A 77 2.39 3.88 2.16
N ARG A 78 1.43 4.81 2.24
CA ARG A 78 1.41 6.05 1.47
C ARG A 78 2.43 7.07 2.00
N ALA A 79 2.58 7.18 3.31
CA ALA A 79 3.42 8.21 3.93
C ALA A 79 4.88 8.20 3.42
N PRO A 80 5.58 7.05 3.28
CA PRO A 80 6.93 7.03 2.72
C PRO A 80 7.01 7.51 1.27
N LEU A 81 5.99 7.24 0.45
CA LEU A 81 5.92 7.69 -0.94
C LEU A 81 5.78 9.22 -1.00
N ASP A 82 4.85 9.77 -0.21
CA ASP A 82 4.59 11.22 -0.19
C ASP A 82 5.80 11.99 0.37
N GLN A 83 6.51 11.42 1.35
CA GLN A 83 7.75 12.00 1.86
C GLN A 83 8.89 11.94 0.86
N ALA A 84 9.00 10.86 0.09
CA ALA A 84 10.03 10.74 -0.94
C ALA A 84 9.79 11.73 -2.09
N GLU A 85 8.55 11.86 -2.56
CA GLU A 85 8.14 12.81 -3.60
C GLU A 85 8.42 14.27 -3.22
N LEU A 86 8.25 14.62 -1.94
CA LEU A 86 8.58 15.95 -1.43
C LEU A 86 10.10 16.20 -1.39
N LYS A 87 10.90 15.16 -1.12
CA LYS A 87 12.36 15.28 -0.97
C LYS A 87 13.10 15.18 -2.30
N GLU A 88 12.60 14.41 -3.25
CA GLU A 88 13.29 14.10 -4.50
C GLU A 88 13.75 15.34 -5.30
N PRO A 89 12.97 16.43 -5.46
CA PRO A 89 13.37 17.56 -6.30
C PRO A 89 14.68 18.22 -5.86
N SER A 90 14.99 18.26 -4.56
CA SER A 90 16.25 18.82 -4.10
C SER A 90 17.45 17.90 -4.33
N LEU A 91 17.24 16.60 -4.51
CA LEU A 91 18.30 15.59 -4.70
C LEU A 91 18.64 15.37 -6.17
N ILE A 92 17.65 15.47 -7.07
CA ILE A 92 17.88 15.34 -8.52
C ILE A 92 18.88 16.39 -9.00
N PHE A 93 18.83 17.60 -8.46
CA PHE A 93 19.68 18.71 -8.88
C PHE A 93 20.95 18.88 -8.03
N ASP A 94 21.17 18.03 -7.01
CA ASP A 94 22.37 18.09 -6.20
C ASP A 94 23.56 17.48 -6.96
N ALA A 95 24.41 18.34 -7.51
CA ALA A 95 25.57 17.93 -8.29
C ALA A 95 26.62 17.17 -7.46
N GLU A 96 26.80 17.54 -6.18
CA GLU A 96 27.77 16.89 -5.31
C GLU A 96 27.29 15.49 -4.93
N LEU A 97 26.01 15.36 -4.55
CA LEU A 97 25.38 14.08 -4.25
C LEU A 97 25.38 13.15 -5.46
N ASN A 98 25.01 13.66 -6.64
CA ASN A 98 25.00 12.86 -7.87
C ASN A 98 26.41 12.47 -8.33
N THR A 99 27.43 13.29 -8.06
CA THR A 99 28.83 12.92 -8.34
C THR A 99 29.30 11.81 -7.40
N ARG A 100 28.91 11.86 -6.12
CA ARG A 100 29.30 10.88 -5.10
C ARG A 100 28.55 9.55 -5.20
N CYS A 101 27.25 9.59 -5.48
CA CYS A 101 26.36 8.43 -5.42
C CYS A 101 25.86 7.96 -6.79
N GLY A 102 26.14 8.72 -7.86
CA GLY A 102 25.52 8.56 -9.16
C GLY A 102 24.14 9.21 -9.24
N ASN A 103 23.59 9.32 -10.45
CA ASN A 103 22.23 9.80 -10.69
C ASN A 103 21.22 8.68 -10.35
N LEU A 104 21.04 8.44 -9.06
CA LEU A 104 20.19 7.35 -8.54
C LEU A 104 18.74 7.52 -8.92
N THR A 105 18.26 8.75 -9.12
CA THR A 105 16.88 9.00 -9.58
C THR A 105 16.63 8.45 -10.97
N THR A 106 17.56 8.69 -11.91
CA THR A 106 17.46 8.14 -13.28
C THR A 106 17.53 6.61 -13.26
N ILE A 107 18.42 6.05 -12.44
CA ILE A 107 18.58 4.60 -12.29
C ILE A 107 17.32 3.98 -11.68
N ALA A 108 16.78 4.60 -10.63
CA ALA A 108 15.58 4.13 -9.94
C ALA A 108 14.36 4.12 -10.85
N LEU A 109 14.18 5.15 -11.69
CA LEU A 109 13.06 5.20 -12.63
C LEU A 109 13.11 4.04 -13.63
N ALA A 110 14.28 3.74 -14.19
CA ALA A 110 14.45 2.60 -15.10
C ALA A 110 14.27 1.25 -14.38
N ALA A 111 14.82 1.12 -13.18
CA ALA A 111 14.74 -0.08 -12.37
C ALA A 111 13.30 -0.38 -11.94
N VAL A 112 12.55 0.62 -11.48
CA VAL A 112 11.14 0.46 -11.06
C VAL A 112 10.28 -0.03 -12.22
N ASN A 113 10.42 0.54 -13.42
CA ASN A 113 9.67 0.09 -14.59
C ASN A 113 10.03 -1.36 -15.00
N THR A 114 11.31 -1.71 -14.95
CA THR A 114 11.79 -3.06 -15.27
C THR A 114 11.32 -4.07 -14.22
N ASN A 115 11.40 -3.73 -12.94
CA ASN A 115 10.92 -4.60 -11.86
C ASN A 115 9.42 -4.79 -11.93
N PHE A 116 8.67 -3.73 -12.24
CA PHE A 116 7.22 -3.79 -12.37
C PHE A 116 6.79 -4.71 -13.51
N SER A 117 7.50 -4.72 -14.64
CA SER A 117 7.22 -5.66 -15.73
C SER A 117 7.52 -7.12 -15.37
N MET A 118 8.40 -7.34 -14.38
CA MET A 118 8.66 -8.65 -13.77
C MET A 118 7.73 -8.98 -12.59
N GLY A 119 6.72 -8.14 -12.32
CA GLY A 119 5.77 -8.36 -11.24
C GLY A 119 6.31 -7.99 -9.86
N VAL A 120 7.24 -7.03 -9.76
CA VAL A 120 7.84 -6.57 -8.50
C VAL A 120 7.73 -5.06 -8.35
N VAL A 121 7.29 -4.58 -7.18
CA VAL A 121 7.26 -3.14 -6.85
C VAL A 121 7.79 -2.90 -5.43
N GLY A 122 8.89 -2.16 -5.32
CA GLY A 122 9.60 -1.99 -4.05
C GLY A 122 9.97 -3.37 -3.44
N PRO A 123 9.54 -3.68 -2.21
CA PRO A 123 9.77 -5.00 -1.59
C PRO A 123 8.68 -6.04 -1.92
N PHE A 124 7.68 -5.70 -2.75
CA PHE A 124 6.48 -6.52 -2.93
C PHE A 124 6.46 -7.26 -4.27
N GLN A 125 5.99 -8.50 -4.25
CA GLN A 125 5.60 -9.26 -5.43
C GLN A 125 4.15 -8.90 -5.80
N VAL A 126 3.98 -8.33 -6.99
CA VAL A 126 2.70 -7.97 -7.62
C VAL A 126 2.49 -8.85 -8.83
N ASN A 127 2.33 -10.16 -8.60
CA ASN A 127 1.85 -11.05 -9.65
C ASN A 127 0.55 -10.44 -10.23
N ALA A 128 0.49 -10.26 -11.54
CA ALA A 128 -0.57 -9.55 -12.28
C ALA A 128 -1.98 -10.20 -12.17
N ALA A 129 -2.20 -11.10 -11.21
CA ALA A 129 -3.48 -11.71 -10.91
C ALA A 129 -3.73 -11.68 -9.41
N GLY A 130 -4.67 -10.84 -8.99
CA GLY A 130 -5.47 -11.16 -7.81
C GLY A 130 -5.05 -10.52 -6.50
N ARG A 131 -5.06 -9.19 -6.42
CA ARG A 131 -5.71 -8.49 -5.29
C ARG A 131 -6.49 -7.29 -5.82
N ALA A 132 -7.51 -7.58 -6.63
CA ALA A 132 -8.66 -6.70 -6.73
C ALA A 132 -9.32 -6.67 -5.34
N VAL A 133 -8.86 -5.76 -4.48
CA VAL A 133 -9.57 -5.42 -3.25
C VAL A 133 -10.86 -4.77 -3.69
N GLY A 134 -11.94 -5.55 -3.58
CA GLY A 134 -13.34 -5.24 -3.86
C GLY A 134 -13.62 -3.87 -4.46
N SER A 135 -13.50 -3.74 -5.79
CA SER A 135 -14.37 -2.80 -6.48
C SER A 135 -15.79 -3.30 -6.23
N VAL A 136 -16.52 -2.60 -5.37
CA VAL A 136 -17.98 -2.73 -5.30
C VAL A 136 -18.46 -2.40 -6.71
N SER A 137 -18.73 -3.43 -7.51
CA SER A 137 -19.24 -3.28 -8.85
C SER A 137 -20.47 -2.38 -8.76
N LEU A 138 -20.61 -1.41 -9.68
CA LEU A 138 -21.82 -0.59 -9.79
C LEU A 138 -23.11 -1.43 -9.75
N ALA A 139 -23.04 -2.68 -10.21
CA ALA A 139 -24.11 -3.67 -10.09
C ALA A 139 -24.60 -3.91 -8.64
N ALA A 140 -23.69 -3.94 -7.66
CA ALA A 140 -24.02 -4.12 -6.24
C ALA A 140 -24.79 -2.91 -5.67
N LEU A 141 -24.42 -1.68 -6.06
CA LEU A 141 -25.14 -0.46 -5.67
C LEU A 141 -26.54 -0.42 -6.31
N VAL A 142 -26.66 -0.82 -7.59
CA VAL A 142 -27.94 -0.88 -8.30
C VAL A 142 -28.87 -1.94 -7.67
N SER A 143 -28.35 -3.08 -7.24
CA SER A 143 -29.18 -4.10 -6.58
C SER A 143 -29.74 -3.66 -5.22
N VAL A 144 -29.01 -2.86 -4.44
CA VAL A 144 -29.52 -2.31 -3.16
C VAL A 144 -30.65 -1.31 -3.40
N ILE A 145 -30.51 -0.47 -4.43
CA ILE A 145 -31.53 0.54 -4.77
C ILE A 145 -32.82 -0.14 -5.28
N LEU A 146 -32.70 -1.19 -6.10
CA LEU A 146 -33.87 -1.91 -6.62
C LEU A 146 -34.62 -2.67 -5.52
N VAL A 147 -33.91 -3.28 -4.57
CA VAL A 147 -34.56 -3.98 -3.45
C VAL A 147 -35.20 -3.01 -2.47
N ALA A 148 -34.57 -1.87 -2.18
CA ALA A 148 -35.15 -0.83 -1.33
C ALA A 148 -36.36 -0.14 -1.99
N GLY A 149 -36.33 0.06 -3.32
CA GLY A 149 -37.44 0.63 -4.07
C GLY A 149 -38.62 -0.33 -4.29
N LEU A 150 -38.42 -1.64 -4.16
CA LEU A 150 -39.48 -2.65 -4.25
C LEU A 150 -40.15 -2.94 -2.89
N LEU A 151 -39.54 -2.47 -1.79
CA LEU A 151 -40.01 -2.66 -0.41
C LEU A 151 -40.65 -1.39 0.19
N LEU A 152 -40.75 -0.30 -0.58
CA LEU A 152 -41.52 0.92 -0.30
C LEU A 152 -42.79 0.93 -1.16
#